data_AF-A0AAV6JWP7-F1
#
_entry.id   AF-A0AAV6JWP7-F1
#
_cell.length_a   1.000
_cell.length_b   1.000
_cell.length_c   1.000
_cell.angle_alpha   90.00
_cell.angle_beta   90.00
_cell.angle_gamma   90.00
#
_symmetry.space_group_name_H-M   'P 1'
#
loop_
_entity.id
_entity.type
_entity.pdbx_description
1 polymer ?
#
loop_
_entity_poly.entity_id
_entity_poly.type
_entity_poly.pdbx_seq_one_letter_code
_entity_poly.pdbx_strand_id
1 'polypeptide(L)'
;MPKKAASPNLLLLCLFSLLAYGFLQLSCCYCSASSTTSTREVVVVVVKREDDDENHHKIKGMFVFGSSLVDNGNNNFLQVSMAKADYSPYGIDFPLGPSGRFTNGKNVIDLLGDKLKLGYYIPPFTNPSTKGTKVVHGVNYASGGSGILDDTGSLAGQVISLSQQMRNFEEVTLPDLNAQLGCSSRESLPNYLFVVGSGGNDYSFNYFLRKSSSSNYTTTTSLEAFTSNLITKLSGQLK
;
A
#
# COMPACT_ATOMS: atom_id res chain seq x y z
N MET A 1 -22.52 -11.00 36.73
CA MET A 1 -21.47 -10.03 36.35
C MET A 1 -21.54 -9.84 34.84
N PRO A 2 -21.76 -8.61 34.33
CA PRO A 2 -21.96 -8.41 32.91
C PRO A 2 -20.64 -8.57 32.15
N LYS A 3 -20.67 -9.34 31.06
CA LYS A 3 -19.57 -9.48 30.10
C LYS A 3 -19.30 -8.10 29.50
N LYS A 4 -18.08 -7.60 29.66
CA LYS A 4 -17.60 -6.38 29.01
C LYS A 4 -17.62 -6.65 27.50
N ALA A 5 -18.45 -5.90 26.77
CA ALA A 5 -18.50 -5.97 25.32
C ALA A 5 -17.14 -5.52 24.76
N ALA A 6 -16.53 -6.36 23.92
CA ALA A 6 -15.35 -5.99 23.13
C ALA A 6 -15.73 -4.80 22.24
N SER A 7 -14.96 -3.70 22.32
CA SER A 7 -15.14 -2.56 21.44
C SER A 7 -14.77 -2.96 20.01
N PRO A 8 -15.61 -2.68 18.99
CA PRO A 8 -15.20 -2.91 17.62
C PRO A 8 -14.29 -1.75 17.18
N ASN A 9 -13.17 -2.10 16.56
CA ASN A 9 -12.30 -1.23 15.76
C ASN A 9 -11.28 -0.37 16.54
N LEU A 10 -10.24 -1.01 17.09
CA LEU A 10 -8.95 -0.34 17.25
C LEU A 10 -8.08 -0.63 16.02
N LEU A 11 -7.96 0.38 15.16
CA LEU A 11 -7.15 0.37 13.96
C LEU A 11 -5.74 0.81 14.39
N LEU A 12 -4.80 -0.13 14.56
CA LEU A 12 -3.43 0.23 14.90
C LEU A 12 -2.74 0.78 13.63
N LEU A 13 -2.62 2.11 13.54
CA LEU A 13 -1.89 2.81 12.50
C LEU A 13 -0.40 2.85 12.87
N CYS A 14 0.42 2.00 12.25
CA CYS A 14 1.87 2.20 12.28
C CYS A 14 2.27 3.05 11.07
N LEU A 15 2.66 4.30 11.32
CA LEU A 15 3.24 5.21 10.33
C LEU A 15 4.73 4.92 10.20
N PHE A 16 5.18 4.46 9.03
CA PHE A 16 6.60 4.40 8.72
C PHE A 16 7.02 5.68 7.98
N SER A 17 7.71 6.59 8.68
CA SER A 17 8.44 7.67 8.03
C SER A 17 9.77 7.12 7.50
N LEU A 18 9.92 7.01 6.17
CA LEU A 18 11.23 6.84 5.56
C LEU A 18 11.97 8.18 5.62
N LEU A 19 12.68 8.42 6.72
CA LEU A 19 13.75 9.42 6.71
C LEU A 19 14.88 8.88 5.85
N ALA A 20 15.47 9.74 5.02
CA ALA A 20 16.57 9.43 4.08
C ALA A 20 17.89 8.95 4.75
N TYR A 21 17.84 8.54 6.02
CA TYR A 21 18.98 8.08 6.81
C TYR A 21 18.59 6.84 7.63
N GLY A 22 18.57 5.68 6.99
CA GLY A 22 19.07 4.42 7.55
C GLY A 22 18.50 3.80 8.84
N PHE A 23 17.41 4.31 9.45
CA PHE A 23 16.83 3.67 10.63
C PHE A 23 15.31 3.52 10.54
N LEU A 24 14.86 2.27 10.57
CA LEU A 24 13.45 1.89 10.71
C LEU A 24 13.08 1.99 12.20
N GLN A 25 12.64 3.15 12.67
CA GLN A 25 12.21 3.31 14.06
C GLN A 25 10.72 3.00 14.20
N LEU A 26 10.41 1.97 14.97
CA LEU A 26 9.04 1.56 15.31
C LEU A 26 8.52 2.48 16.42
N SER A 27 7.69 3.45 16.08
CA SER A 27 6.96 4.25 17.08
C SER A 27 5.46 3.97 16.95
N CYS A 28 4.86 3.43 18.01
CA CYS A 28 3.41 3.53 18.23
C CYS A 28 3.08 5.01 18.45
N CYS A 29 2.62 5.70 17.41
CA CYS A 29 2.15 7.07 17.56
C CYS A 29 0.63 7.10 17.68
N TYR A 30 0.15 7.45 18.88
CA TYR A 30 -1.14 8.10 19.05
C TYR A 30 -1.13 9.35 18.15
N CYS A 31 -2.07 9.43 17.21
CA CYS A 31 -2.14 10.57 16.30
C CYS A 31 -2.68 11.79 17.06
N SER A 32 -1.79 12.63 17.58
CA SER A 32 -2.09 14.04 17.81
C SER A 32 -1.34 14.83 16.74
N ALA A 33 -2.09 15.47 15.85
CA ALA A 33 -1.54 16.31 14.80
C ALA A 33 -0.80 17.49 15.43
N SER A 34 0.53 17.51 15.34
CA SER A 34 1.33 18.71 15.59
C SER A 34 2.23 18.96 14.39
N SER A 35 1.96 20.07 13.73
CA SER A 35 2.70 20.56 12.56
C SER A 35 4.12 20.95 12.94
N THR A 36 5.08 20.72 12.04
CA THR A 36 6.03 21.71 11.48
C THR A 36 7.34 21.04 11.06
N THR A 37 7.40 20.47 9.85
CA THR A 37 8.61 20.56 9.02
C THR A 37 8.30 20.20 7.57
N SER A 38 8.97 20.88 6.65
CA SER A 38 8.92 20.66 5.19
C SER A 38 9.60 19.34 4.81
N THR A 39 9.03 18.21 5.22
CA THR A 39 9.44 16.88 4.78
C THR A 39 8.32 16.29 3.93
N ARG A 40 8.68 15.78 2.75
CA ARG A 40 7.78 15.02 1.87
C ARG A 40 7.45 13.71 2.57
N GLU A 41 6.49 13.74 3.49
CA GLU A 41 6.10 12.56 4.25
C GLU A 41 5.35 11.59 3.34
N VAL A 42 5.98 10.45 3.09
CA VAL A 42 5.31 9.27 2.57
C VAL A 42 4.60 8.63 3.75
N VAL A 43 3.28 8.58 3.71
CA VAL A 43 2.47 7.89 4.71
C VAL A 43 2.37 6.42 4.30
N VAL A 44 3.17 5.56 4.92
CA VAL A 44 2.93 4.11 4.88
C VAL A 44 2.08 3.78 6.09
N VAL A 45 0.82 3.42 5.86
CA VAL A 45 -0.11 2.95 6.88
C VAL A 45 -0.04 1.43 6.91
N VAL A 46 0.46 0.87 8.01
CA VAL A 46 0.30 -0.55 8.30
C VAL A 46 -0.87 -0.71 9.26
N VAL A 47 -1.86 -1.51 8.84
CA VAL A 47 -3.05 -1.83 9.63
C VAL A 47 -2.96 -3.27 10.10
N LYS A 48 -2.91 -3.45 11.42
CA LYS A 48 -3.12 -4.74 12.08
C LYS A 48 -4.33 -4.62 13.00
N ARG A 49 -5.19 -5.63 12.98
CA ARG A 49 -6.26 -5.75 13.98
C ARG A 49 -5.65 -6.14 15.33
N GLU A 50 -5.97 -5.40 16.37
CA GLU A 50 -5.59 -5.74 17.74
C GLU A 50 -6.56 -6.81 18.24
N ASP A 51 -6.01 -7.95 18.66
CA ASP A 51 -6.74 -9.02 19.33
C ASP A 51 -6.27 -9.06 20.79
N ASP A 52 -7.22 -9.07 21.73
CA ASP A 52 -7.00 -9.04 23.20
C ASP A 52 -6.43 -10.36 23.77
N ASP A 53 -5.81 -11.21 22.95
CA ASP A 53 -5.33 -12.55 23.37
C ASP A 53 -3.81 -12.57 23.52
N GLU A 54 -3.31 -12.96 24.71
CA GLU A 54 -1.89 -13.12 25.04
C GLU A 54 -1.18 -14.23 24.22
N ASN A 55 -1.91 -14.90 23.33
CA ASN A 55 -1.34 -15.84 22.38
C ASN A 55 -0.90 -15.08 21.13
N HIS A 56 0.42 -14.97 20.92
CA HIS A 56 1.01 -14.36 19.72
C HIS A 56 0.43 -14.98 18.42
N HIS A 57 -0.65 -14.39 17.90
CA HIS A 57 -1.23 -14.81 16.62
C HIS A 57 -0.21 -14.55 15.51
N LYS A 58 0.31 -15.64 14.95
CA LYS A 58 1.28 -15.60 13.85
C LYS A 58 0.58 -15.07 12.60
N ILE A 59 1.07 -13.93 12.08
CA ILE A 59 0.63 -13.37 10.80
C ILE A 59 0.82 -14.42 9.69
N LYS A 60 -0.25 -14.73 8.96
CA LYS A 60 -0.29 -15.75 7.89
C LYS A 60 0.13 -15.21 6.53
N GLY A 61 0.08 -13.89 6.34
CA GLY A 61 0.36 -13.24 5.07
C GLY A 61 0.10 -11.74 5.13
N MET A 62 0.26 -11.06 3.99
CA MET A 62 -0.04 -9.62 3.90
C MET A 62 -0.67 -9.21 2.57
N PHE A 63 -1.66 -8.33 2.63
CA PHE A 63 -2.23 -7.67 1.46
C PHE A 63 -1.68 -6.25 1.35
N VAL A 64 -1.22 -5.89 0.16
CA VAL A 64 -0.45 -4.66 -0.06
C VAL A 64 -1.09 -3.78 -1.11
N PHE A 65 -1.27 -2.51 -0.80
CA PHE A 65 -1.88 -1.50 -1.64
C PHE A 65 -0.98 -0.26 -1.68
N GLY A 66 -1.00 0.47 -2.78
CA GLY A 66 -0.28 1.72 -2.90
C GLY A 66 0.42 1.90 -4.24
N SER A 67 1.57 2.57 -4.19
CA SER A 67 2.30 3.04 -5.36
C SER A 67 3.64 2.33 -5.58
N SER A 68 4.56 2.94 -6.32
CA SER A 68 5.90 2.42 -6.65
C SER A 68 6.73 2.01 -5.44
N LEU A 69 6.51 2.61 -4.27
CA LEU A 69 7.25 2.30 -3.05
C LEU A 69 7.00 0.89 -2.51
N VAL A 70 5.84 0.34 -2.84
CA VAL A 70 5.40 -0.98 -2.38
C VAL A 70 5.07 -1.92 -3.54
N ASP A 71 5.14 -1.46 -4.80
CA ASP A 71 4.99 -2.28 -6.00
C ASP A 71 6.15 -3.29 -6.14
N ASN A 72 5.79 -4.52 -6.51
CA ASN A 72 6.68 -5.64 -6.71
C ASN A 72 6.59 -6.23 -8.13
N GLY A 73 5.94 -5.53 -9.06
CA GLY A 73 5.86 -5.90 -10.46
C GLY A 73 4.46 -5.89 -11.07
N ASN A 74 3.47 -5.25 -10.45
CA ASN A 74 2.12 -5.19 -11.05
C ASN A 74 2.13 -4.47 -12.40
N ASN A 75 2.91 -3.38 -12.50
CA ASN A 75 2.96 -2.58 -13.71
C ASN A 75 3.57 -3.32 -14.91
N ASN A 76 4.35 -4.38 -14.69
CA ASN A 76 4.98 -5.17 -15.77
C ASN A 76 3.93 -5.86 -16.66
N PHE A 77 2.76 -6.16 -16.11
CA PHE A 77 1.66 -6.81 -16.83
C PHE A 77 0.67 -5.81 -17.44
N LEU A 78 0.95 -4.51 -17.35
CA LEU A 78 0.15 -3.43 -17.94
C LEU A 78 0.72 -3.05 -19.31
N GLN A 79 -0.04 -3.25 -20.38
CA GLN A 79 0.45 -3.12 -21.76
C GLN A 79 0.96 -1.71 -22.07
N VAL A 80 0.27 -0.67 -21.60
CA VAL A 80 0.56 0.74 -21.94
C VAL A 80 0.98 1.57 -20.74
N SER A 81 1.53 0.93 -19.69
CA SER A 81 2.13 1.64 -18.56
C SER A 81 3.58 2.03 -18.86
N MET A 82 3.93 3.30 -18.63
CA MET A 82 5.32 3.78 -18.64
C MET A 82 5.95 3.72 -17.23
N ALA A 83 5.15 3.57 -16.18
CA ALA A 83 5.63 3.43 -14.82
C ALA A 83 6.06 1.98 -14.54
N LYS A 84 7.10 1.50 -15.23
CA LYS A 84 7.68 0.15 -15.02
C LYS A 84 9.08 0.26 -14.41
N ALA A 85 9.49 -0.80 -13.71
CA ALA A 85 10.83 -0.96 -13.13
C ALA A 85 11.39 -2.36 -13.42
N ASP A 86 11.15 -2.84 -14.64
CA ASP A 86 11.56 -4.15 -15.17
C ASP A 86 12.81 -4.07 -16.06
N TYR A 87 13.64 -3.03 -15.84
CA TYR A 87 14.87 -2.77 -16.56
C TYR A 87 16.00 -2.29 -15.64
N SER A 88 17.25 -2.44 -16.07
CA SER A 88 18.43 -1.97 -15.32
C SER A 88 18.43 -0.44 -15.15
N PRO A 89 18.80 0.14 -13.98
CA PRO A 89 19.48 -0.50 -12.85
C PRO A 89 18.57 -1.15 -11.80
N TYR A 90 17.25 -1.15 -12.00
CA TYR A 90 16.33 -1.78 -11.05
C TYR A 90 16.58 -3.29 -10.95
N GLY A 91 16.52 -3.82 -9.73
CA GLY A 91 16.73 -5.24 -9.47
C GLY A 91 18.18 -5.74 -9.63
N ILE A 92 19.19 -4.86 -9.76
CA ILE A 92 20.60 -5.28 -9.86
C ILE A 92 21.09 -6.09 -8.63
N ASP A 93 20.56 -5.78 -7.45
CA ASP A 93 20.82 -6.48 -6.18
C ASP A 93 19.71 -7.47 -5.81
N PHE A 94 18.68 -7.64 -6.66
CA PHE A 94 17.58 -8.56 -6.40
C PHE A 94 17.87 -9.93 -7.02
N PRO A 95 17.70 -11.06 -6.31
CA PRO A 95 18.07 -12.39 -6.82
C PRO A 95 17.38 -12.80 -8.13
N LEU A 96 16.20 -12.23 -8.43
CA LEU A 96 15.44 -12.50 -9.65
C LEU A 96 15.67 -11.45 -10.76
N GLY A 97 16.58 -10.50 -10.56
CA GLY A 97 16.81 -9.40 -11.48
C GLY A 97 15.71 -8.33 -11.47
N PRO A 98 15.57 -7.55 -12.56
CA PRO A 98 14.55 -6.50 -12.69
C PRO A 98 13.14 -7.07 -12.59
N SER A 99 12.52 -6.91 -11.42
CA SER A 99 11.22 -7.53 -11.11
C SER A 99 10.05 -6.57 -11.15
N GLY A 100 10.26 -5.29 -11.49
CA GLY A 100 9.26 -4.23 -11.29
C GLY A 100 9.23 -3.61 -9.88
N ARG A 101 10.23 -3.92 -9.05
CA ARG A 101 10.50 -3.20 -7.80
C ARG A 101 11.25 -1.92 -8.12
N PHE A 102 10.78 -0.77 -7.65
CA PHE A 102 11.42 0.54 -7.88
C PHE A 102 12.63 0.77 -6.95
N THR A 103 13.52 -0.22 -6.89
CA THR A 103 14.76 -0.25 -6.11
C THR A 103 15.77 -1.18 -6.77
N ASN A 104 17.03 -1.13 -6.34
CA ASN A 104 18.05 -2.07 -6.79
C ASN A 104 17.77 -3.50 -6.28
N GLY A 105 17.11 -3.66 -5.13
CA GLY A 105 16.96 -4.94 -4.46
C GLY A 105 15.56 -5.19 -3.91
N LYS A 106 15.50 -5.55 -2.63
CA LYS A 106 14.26 -5.70 -1.87
C LYS A 106 13.60 -4.34 -1.62
N ASN A 107 12.28 -4.25 -1.79
CA ASN A 107 11.50 -3.09 -1.37
C ASN A 107 11.05 -3.24 0.11
N VAL A 108 10.34 -2.25 0.65
CA VAL A 108 9.90 -2.26 2.06
C VAL A 108 8.99 -3.45 2.40
N ILE A 109 8.21 -3.96 1.43
CA ILE A 109 7.32 -5.10 1.60
C ILE A 109 8.10 -6.40 1.73
N ASP A 110 9.16 -6.56 0.95
CA ASP A 110 10.03 -7.73 1.06
C ASP A 110 10.75 -7.75 2.43
N LEU A 111 11.25 -6.60 2.86
CA LEU A 111 11.92 -6.47 4.17
C LEU A 111 10.93 -6.74 5.32
N LEU A 112 9.67 -6.32 5.17
CA LEU A 112 8.61 -6.63 6.12
C LEU A 112 8.28 -8.13 6.11
N GLY A 113 8.22 -8.76 4.94
CA GLY A 113 8.05 -10.20 4.79
C GLY A 113 9.16 -11.02 5.46
N ASP A 114 10.41 -10.57 5.33
CA ASP A 114 11.56 -11.17 6.03
C ASP A 114 11.41 -11.05 7.55
N LYS A 115 11.05 -9.86 8.04
CA LYS A 115 10.83 -9.61 9.48
C LYS A 115 9.70 -10.47 10.05
N LEU A 116 8.64 -10.68 9.28
CA LEU A 116 7.53 -11.55 9.63
C LEU A 116 7.83 -13.04 9.40
N LYS A 117 9.01 -13.38 8.86
CA LYS A 117 9.45 -14.75 8.55
C LYS A 117 8.44 -15.50 7.68
N LEU A 118 7.88 -14.82 6.69
CA LEU A 118 6.92 -15.42 5.75
C LEU A 118 7.60 -16.50 4.88
N GLY A 119 8.86 -16.29 4.50
CA GLY A 119 9.63 -17.26 3.71
C GLY A 119 9.31 -17.26 2.21
N TYR A 120 8.52 -16.29 1.73
CA TYR A 120 8.17 -16.11 0.33
C TYR A 120 7.99 -14.62 0.01
N TYR A 121 8.13 -14.28 -1.27
CA TYR A 121 7.75 -12.96 -1.78
C TYR A 121 6.25 -12.93 -2.07
N ILE A 122 5.59 -11.84 -1.67
CA ILE A 122 4.19 -11.62 -2.03
C ILE A 122 4.09 -11.49 -3.56
N PRO A 123 3.14 -12.18 -4.23
CA PRO A 123 2.99 -12.07 -5.67
C PRO A 123 2.25 -10.79 -6.08
N PRO A 124 2.58 -10.19 -7.25
CA PRO A 124 1.77 -9.12 -7.84
C PRO A 124 0.42 -9.67 -8.32
N PHE A 125 -0.65 -8.93 -8.05
CA PHE A 125 -2.02 -9.24 -8.48
C PHE A 125 -2.14 -9.46 -9.99
N THR A 126 -1.52 -8.60 -10.79
CA THR A 126 -1.67 -8.64 -12.26
C THR A 126 -0.93 -9.78 -12.94
N ASN A 127 -0.08 -10.52 -12.23
CA ASN A 127 0.54 -11.72 -12.80
C ASN A 127 -0.54 -12.79 -13.02
N PRO A 128 -0.72 -13.33 -14.24
CA PRO A 128 -1.75 -14.34 -14.54
C PRO A 128 -1.62 -15.64 -13.73
N SER A 129 -0.47 -15.82 -13.08
CA SER A 129 -0.16 -16.95 -12.21
C SER A 129 -0.62 -16.75 -10.76
N THR A 130 -1.06 -15.54 -10.37
CA THR A 130 -1.49 -15.17 -9.01
C THR A 130 -2.96 -15.55 -8.80
N LYS A 131 -3.19 -16.82 -8.51
CA LYS A 131 -4.52 -17.42 -8.29
C LYS A 131 -4.42 -18.70 -7.48
N GLY A 132 -5.54 -19.14 -6.92
CA GLY A 132 -5.64 -20.35 -6.12
C GLY A 132 -4.74 -20.28 -4.89
N THR A 133 -4.03 -21.36 -4.58
CA THR A 133 -3.19 -21.46 -3.37
C THR A 133 -2.14 -20.36 -3.22
N LYS A 134 -1.78 -19.65 -4.29
CA LYS A 134 -0.83 -18.52 -4.24
C LYS A 134 -1.39 -17.27 -3.56
N VAL A 135 -2.72 -17.13 -3.43
CA VAL A 135 -3.34 -15.96 -2.77
C VAL A 135 -3.46 -16.13 -1.26
N VAL A 136 -3.37 -17.37 -0.75
CA VAL A 136 -3.49 -17.74 0.68
C VAL A 136 -2.50 -17.01 1.57
N HIS A 137 -1.42 -16.51 1.01
CA HIS A 137 -0.34 -15.88 1.74
C HIS A 137 -0.27 -14.36 1.57
N GLY A 138 -1.28 -13.79 0.90
CA GLY A 138 -1.33 -12.39 0.58
C GLY A 138 -1.04 -12.11 -0.89
N VAL A 139 -1.43 -10.92 -1.33
CA VAL A 139 -1.32 -10.43 -2.71
C VAL A 139 -0.95 -8.96 -2.67
N ASN A 140 -0.12 -8.52 -3.61
CA ASN A 140 0.26 -7.13 -3.77
C ASN A 140 -0.49 -6.51 -4.94
N TYR A 141 -1.24 -5.45 -4.69
CA TYR A 141 -2.03 -4.69 -5.67
C TYR A 141 -1.38 -3.36 -6.05
N ALA A 142 -0.29 -2.97 -5.38
CA ALA A 142 0.32 -1.67 -5.57
C ALA A 142 0.75 -1.47 -7.02
N SER A 143 0.57 -0.26 -7.53
CA SER A 143 0.87 0.09 -8.92
C SER A 143 1.71 1.35 -9.00
N GLY A 144 2.88 1.25 -9.63
CA GLY A 144 3.75 2.39 -9.91
C GLY A 144 2.98 3.57 -10.52
N GLY A 145 3.21 4.77 -9.98
CA GLY A 145 2.54 6.02 -10.42
C GLY A 145 1.17 6.30 -9.80
N SER A 146 0.53 5.31 -9.16
CA SER A 146 -0.79 5.49 -8.53
C SER A 146 -0.76 6.40 -7.31
N GLY A 147 -1.93 6.97 -6.98
CA GLY A 147 -2.18 7.76 -5.79
C GLY A 147 -3.51 7.40 -5.13
N ILE A 148 -3.93 8.22 -4.19
CA ILE A 148 -5.25 8.16 -3.54
C ILE A 148 -6.34 8.57 -4.54
N LEU A 149 -6.06 9.60 -5.36
CA LEU A 149 -6.97 10.04 -6.41
C LEU A 149 -6.86 9.11 -7.64
N ASP A 150 -7.99 8.83 -8.27
CA ASP A 150 -8.05 7.91 -9.41
C ASP A 150 -7.36 8.43 -10.68
N ASP A 151 -7.21 9.75 -10.81
CA ASP A 151 -6.55 10.40 -11.95
C ASP A 151 -5.04 10.55 -11.78
N THR A 152 -4.51 10.29 -10.57
CA THR A 152 -3.08 10.34 -10.27
C THR A 152 -2.30 9.31 -11.08
N GLY A 153 -1.24 9.77 -11.74
CA GLY A 153 -0.36 8.92 -12.54
C GLY A 153 -0.81 8.71 -13.99
N SER A 154 -1.92 9.33 -14.43
CA SER A 154 -2.40 9.26 -15.82
C SER A 154 -1.37 9.67 -16.88
N LEU A 155 -0.44 10.56 -16.54
CA LEU A 155 0.70 10.93 -17.40
C LEU A 155 1.64 9.75 -17.70
N ALA A 156 1.65 8.72 -16.85
CA ALA A 156 2.44 7.50 -17.05
C ALA A 156 1.68 6.42 -17.84
N GLY A 157 0.57 6.77 -18.48
CA GLY A 157 -0.27 5.81 -19.21
C GLY A 157 -1.14 4.99 -18.26
N GLN A 158 -1.13 3.66 -18.40
CA GLN A 158 -1.95 2.79 -17.57
C GLN A 158 -1.39 2.67 -16.15
N VAL A 159 -2.25 2.95 -15.16
CA VAL A 159 -1.97 2.84 -13.72
C VAL A 159 -3.21 2.25 -13.04
N ILE A 160 -3.02 1.40 -12.03
CA ILE A 160 -4.13 0.87 -11.23
C ILE A 160 -4.33 1.78 -10.02
N SER A 161 -5.40 2.58 -10.02
CA SER A 161 -5.68 3.50 -8.90
C SER A 161 -5.96 2.75 -7.59
N LEU A 162 -5.75 3.41 -6.44
CA LEU A 162 -6.00 2.79 -5.14
C LEU A 162 -7.44 2.23 -5.02
N SER A 163 -8.44 2.93 -5.57
CA SER A 163 -9.82 2.41 -5.58
C SER A 163 -9.96 1.13 -6.40
N GLN A 164 -9.27 1.02 -7.54
CA GLN A 164 -9.25 -0.20 -8.34
C GLN A 164 -8.47 -1.32 -7.64
N GLN A 165 -7.40 -1.00 -6.93
CA GLN A 165 -6.65 -1.97 -6.12
C GLN A 165 -7.54 -2.61 -5.05
N MET A 166 -8.38 -1.81 -4.38
CA MET A 166 -9.36 -2.30 -3.40
C MET A 166 -10.44 -3.17 -4.06
N ARG A 167 -11.01 -2.73 -5.19
CA ARG A 167 -11.95 -3.57 -5.97
C ARG A 167 -11.32 -4.90 -6.39
N ASN A 168 -10.07 -4.90 -6.84
CA ASN A 168 -9.35 -6.12 -7.20
C ASN A 168 -9.19 -7.07 -6.00
N PHE A 169 -8.96 -6.54 -4.80
CA PHE A 169 -8.94 -7.35 -3.59
C PHE A 169 -10.34 -7.91 -3.26
N GLU A 170 -11.35 -7.06 -3.23
CA GLU A 170 -12.72 -7.41 -2.80
C GLU A 170 -13.43 -8.35 -3.76
N GLU A 171 -13.35 -8.07 -5.06
CA GLU A 171 -14.14 -8.76 -6.08
C GLU A 171 -13.43 -10.01 -6.62
N VAL A 172 -12.10 -10.06 -6.55
CA VAL A 172 -11.32 -11.17 -7.13
C VAL A 172 -10.65 -12.02 -6.05
N THR A 173 -9.89 -11.39 -5.16
CA THR A 173 -9.04 -12.16 -4.23
C THR A 173 -9.79 -12.65 -3.01
N LEU A 174 -10.73 -11.90 -2.46
CA LEU A 174 -11.53 -12.36 -1.31
C LEU A 174 -12.33 -13.64 -1.63
N PRO A 175 -13.03 -13.76 -2.77
CA PRO A 175 -13.71 -15.01 -3.12
C PRO A 175 -12.74 -16.20 -3.28
N ASP A 176 -11.61 -16.01 -3.96
CA ASP A 176 -10.61 -17.06 -4.14
C ASP A 176 -10.00 -17.47 -2.78
N LEU A 177 -9.65 -16.51 -1.93
CA LEU A 177 -9.15 -16.76 -0.58
C LEU A 177 -10.13 -17.58 0.26
N ASN A 178 -11.42 -17.21 0.25
CA ASN A 178 -12.46 -17.96 0.97
C ASN A 178 -12.57 -19.39 0.44
N ALA A 179 -12.49 -19.57 -0.88
CA ALA A 179 -12.52 -20.89 -1.51
C ALA A 179 -11.30 -21.74 -1.13
N GLN A 180 -10.09 -21.15 -1.08
CA GLN A 180 -8.88 -21.86 -0.69
C GLN A 180 -8.83 -22.21 0.80
N LEU A 181 -9.38 -21.36 1.67
CA LEU A 181 -9.34 -21.56 3.12
C LEU A 181 -10.53 -22.34 3.67
N GLY A 182 -11.63 -22.41 2.92
CA GLY A 182 -12.87 -23.07 3.36
C GLY A 182 -13.58 -22.33 4.51
N CYS A 183 -13.27 -21.06 4.75
CA CYS A 183 -13.90 -20.23 5.77
C CYS A 183 -14.16 -18.81 5.28
N SER A 184 -14.95 -18.04 6.03
CA SER A 184 -15.30 -16.67 5.64
C SER A 184 -14.10 -15.72 5.78
N SER A 185 -14.08 -14.65 4.99
CA SER A 185 -13.08 -13.58 5.09
C SER A 185 -13.09 -12.95 6.49
N ARG A 186 -14.25 -12.86 7.14
CA ARG A 186 -14.39 -12.37 8.51
C ARG A 186 -13.59 -13.18 9.54
N GLU A 187 -13.44 -14.48 9.31
CA GLU A 187 -12.65 -15.39 10.16
C GLU A 187 -11.17 -15.39 9.80
N SER A 188 -10.84 -15.30 8.51
CA SER A 188 -9.45 -15.44 8.05
C SER A 188 -8.66 -14.14 8.12
N LEU A 189 -9.25 -13.00 7.73
CA LEU A 189 -8.58 -11.70 7.59
C LEU A 189 -7.88 -11.17 8.86
N PRO A 190 -8.36 -11.41 10.10
CA PRO A 190 -7.62 -11.02 11.31
C PRO A 190 -6.19 -11.59 11.39
N ASN A 191 -5.91 -12.68 10.67
CA ASN A 191 -4.59 -13.29 10.62
C ASN A 191 -3.65 -12.66 9.57
N TYR A 192 -4.08 -11.63 8.85
CA TYR A 192 -3.31 -10.98 7.79
C TYR A 192 -2.96 -9.55 8.16
N LEU A 193 -1.83 -9.09 7.61
CA LEU A 193 -1.43 -7.69 7.68
C LEU A 193 -1.91 -6.94 6.44
N PHE A 194 -2.40 -5.71 6.61
CA PHE A 194 -2.72 -4.83 5.50
C PHE A 194 -1.72 -3.67 5.47
N VAL A 195 -1.14 -3.42 4.31
CA VAL A 195 -0.15 -2.36 4.12
C VAL A 195 -0.63 -1.43 3.01
N VAL A 196 -0.72 -0.14 3.30
CA VAL A 196 -1.16 0.90 2.35
C VAL A 196 -0.07 1.98 2.26
N GLY A 197 0.57 2.10 1.10
CA GLY A 197 1.60 3.11 0.82
C GLY A 197 1.22 4.01 -0.35
N SER A 198 0.38 5.01 -0.11
CA SER A 198 -0.17 5.90 -1.15
C SER A 198 -0.14 7.38 -0.72
N GLY A 199 -0.37 8.30 -1.65
CA GLY A 199 -0.43 9.75 -1.39
C GLY A 199 0.72 10.57 -2.00
N GLY A 200 1.93 10.01 -2.06
CA GLY A 200 3.12 10.75 -2.51
C GLY A 200 3.03 11.25 -3.97
N ASN A 201 2.38 10.46 -4.83
CA ASN A 201 2.15 10.83 -6.23
C ASN A 201 1.06 11.89 -6.37
N ASP A 202 0.07 11.95 -5.49
CA ASP A 202 -0.97 12.98 -5.53
C ASP A 202 -0.36 14.36 -5.27
N TYR A 203 0.56 14.47 -4.30
CA TYR A 203 1.32 15.70 -4.10
C TYR A 203 2.20 16.02 -5.30
N SER A 204 2.93 15.03 -5.83
CA SER A 204 3.89 15.26 -6.91
C SER A 204 3.22 15.67 -8.22
N PHE A 205 2.22 14.91 -8.66
CA PHE A 205 1.60 15.05 -9.98
C PHE A 205 0.37 15.94 -10.01
N ASN A 206 -0.43 16.01 -8.93
CA ASN A 206 -1.69 16.74 -8.94
C ASN A 206 -1.58 18.11 -8.24
N TYR A 207 -0.74 18.21 -7.19
CA TYR A 207 -0.51 19.47 -6.48
C TYR A 207 0.67 20.27 -7.05
N PHE A 208 1.89 19.75 -6.96
CA PHE A 208 3.10 20.50 -7.31
C PHE A 208 3.29 20.67 -8.83
N LEU A 209 3.16 19.59 -9.61
CA LEU A 209 3.33 19.66 -11.06
C LEU A 209 2.27 20.55 -11.71
N ARG A 210 1.00 20.43 -11.31
CA ARG A 210 -0.09 21.26 -11.85
C ARG A 210 0.10 22.75 -11.56
N LYS A 211 0.60 23.09 -10.36
CA LYS A 211 0.96 24.47 -9.99
C LYS A 211 2.11 25.01 -10.84
N SER A 212 3.07 24.17 -11.23
CA SER A 212 4.18 24.57 -12.08
C SER A 212 3.78 24.78 -13.54
N SER A 213 2.79 24.02 -14.04
CA SER A 213 2.36 24.07 -15.45
C SER A 213 1.29 25.12 -15.75
N SER A 214 0.68 25.73 -14.73
CA SER A 214 -0.36 26.75 -14.90
C SER A 214 0.24 28.16 -14.90
N SER A 215 0.66 28.63 -16.08
CA SER A 215 1.15 30.01 -16.31
C SER A 215 0.08 31.08 -16.11
N ASN A 216 -1.20 30.69 -15.99
CA ASN A 216 -2.31 31.55 -15.59
C ASN A 216 -2.90 31.03 -14.27
N TYR A 217 -2.49 31.68 -13.18
CA TYR A 217 -2.76 31.36 -11.78
C TYR A 217 -4.26 31.42 -11.46
N THR A 218 -4.99 30.30 -11.51
CA THR A 218 -6.37 30.23 -10.97
C THR A 218 -6.73 28.97 -10.17
N THR A 219 -5.85 27.96 -10.05
CA THR A 219 -6.11 26.84 -9.14
C THR A 219 -5.60 27.12 -7.73
N THR A 220 -6.42 27.87 -6.99
CA THR A 220 -6.23 28.39 -5.63
C THR A 220 -6.50 27.34 -4.54
N THR A 221 -6.06 26.09 -4.71
CA THR A 221 -6.20 25.09 -3.62
C THR A 221 -5.00 25.21 -2.70
N SER A 222 -5.22 25.58 -1.42
CA SER A 222 -4.16 25.56 -0.42
C SER A 222 -3.64 24.13 -0.19
N LEU A 223 -2.40 24.00 0.29
CA LEU A 223 -1.83 22.69 0.63
C LEU A 223 -2.68 21.96 1.67
N GLU A 224 -3.22 22.72 2.63
CA GLU A 224 -4.13 22.22 3.66
C GLU A 224 -5.42 21.68 3.04
N ALA A 225 -6.10 22.45 2.18
CA ALA A 225 -7.33 22.00 1.53
C ALA A 225 -7.10 20.77 0.65
N PHE A 226 -5.94 20.70 -0.04
CA PHE A 226 -5.57 19.53 -0.83
C PHE A 226 -5.34 18.31 0.06
N THR A 227 -4.61 18.46 1.17
CA THR A 227 -4.35 17.38 2.14
C THR A 227 -5.66 16.89 2.77
N SER A 228 -6.56 17.80 3.17
CA SER A 228 -7.88 17.45 3.71
C SER A 228 -8.73 16.67 2.71
N ASN A 229 -8.66 17.02 1.42
CA ASN A 229 -9.32 16.25 0.36
C ASN A 229 -8.72 14.83 0.25
N LEU A 230 -7.39 14.68 0.26
CA LEU A 230 -6.74 13.37 0.23
C LEU A 230 -7.13 12.50 1.44
N ILE A 231 -7.12 13.08 2.65
CA ILE A 231 -7.55 12.39 3.87
C ILE A 231 -9.01 11.93 3.73
N THR A 232 -9.90 12.79 3.23
CA THR A 232 -11.31 12.46 3.03
C THR A 232 -11.48 11.31 2.02
N LYS A 233 -10.75 11.36 0.90
CA LYS A 233 -10.78 10.32 -0.14
C LYS A 233 -10.25 9.00 0.37
N LEU A 234 -9.08 8.99 1.03
CA LEU A 234 -8.49 7.79 1.60
C LEU A 234 -9.38 7.19 2.69
N SER A 235 -9.96 8.02 3.57
CA SER A 235 -10.90 7.57 4.60
C SER A 235 -12.18 6.98 4.02
N GLY A 236 -12.63 7.47 2.86
CA GLY A 236 -13.77 6.89 2.15
C GLY A 236 -13.45 5.54 1.50
N GLN A 237 -12.21 5.35 1.08
CA GLN A 237 -11.70 4.13 0.45
C GLN A 237 -11.43 3.01 1.47
N LEU A 238 -11.02 3.32 2.71
CA LEU A 238 -10.65 2.34 3.74
C LEU A 238 -11.82 1.85 4.64
N LYS A 239 -13.07 2.13 4.29
CA LYS A 239 -14.26 1.70 5.05
C LYS A 239 -14.67 0.28 4.71
#